data_AF-A0A848T2Y9-F1
#
_entry.id   AF-A0A848T2Y9-F1
#
_cell.length_a   1.000
_cell.length_b   1.000
_cell.length_c   1.000
_cell.angle_alpha   90.00
_cell.angle_beta   90.00
_cell.angle_gamma   90.00
#
_symmetry.space_group_name_H-M   'P 1'
#
loop_
_entity.id
_entity.type
_entity.pdbx_description
1 polymer ?
#
loop_
_entity_poly.entity_id
_entity_poly.type
_entity_poly.pdbx_seq_one_letter_code
_entity_poly.pdbx_strand_id
1 'polypeptide(L)'
;VAAINRFRVVVEDFQTTTQTPEALHRLVEAYLSLGLTDEAQTAGAILGHNYQSTEWYQDSFALLTGQGLRPEAAGESWLRSVYRQVIRGEWL
;
A
#
# COMPACT_ATOMS: atom_id res chain seq x y z
N VAL A 1 8.66 -4.00 -14.55
CA VAL A 1 7.22 -4.39 -14.57
C VAL A 1 6.92 -5.77 -13.93
N ALA A 2 7.91 -6.55 -13.44
CA ALA A 2 7.63 -7.83 -12.77
C ALA A 2 7.33 -7.72 -11.25
N ALA A 3 7.90 -6.75 -10.55
CA ALA A 3 7.79 -6.63 -9.09
C ALA A 3 6.36 -6.25 -8.63
N ILE A 4 5.73 -5.28 -9.29
CA ILE A 4 4.35 -4.84 -8.97
C ILE A 4 3.34 -5.98 -9.10
N ASN A 5 3.44 -6.79 -10.15
CA ASN A 5 2.56 -7.95 -10.32
C ASN A 5 2.75 -9.01 -9.23
N ARG A 6 3.97 -9.19 -8.71
CA ARG A 6 4.23 -10.12 -7.60
C ARG A 6 3.71 -9.58 -6.27
N PHE A 7 3.91 -8.29 -5.98
CA PHE A 7 3.37 -7.69 -4.76
C PHE A 7 1.85 -7.54 -4.80
N ARG A 8 1.27 -7.35 -5.99
CA ARG A 8 -0.18 -7.37 -6.18
C ARG A 8 -0.80 -8.69 -5.71
N VAL A 9 -0.22 -9.82 -6.09
CA VAL A 9 -0.72 -11.14 -5.65
C VAL A 9 -0.61 -11.29 -4.13
N VAL A 10 0.48 -10.84 -3.51
CA VAL A 10 0.65 -10.91 -2.05
C VAL A 10 -0.34 -10.00 -1.31
N VAL A 11 -0.67 -8.86 -1.90
CA VAL A 11 -1.69 -7.96 -1.37
C VAL A 11 -3.07 -8.56 -1.60
N GLU A 12 -3.45 -9.02 -2.79
CA GLU A 12 -4.76 -9.66 -3.02
C GLU A 12 -4.96 -10.93 -2.16
N ASP A 13 -3.89 -11.69 -1.91
CA ASP A 13 -3.83 -12.84 -1.01
C ASP A 13 -3.53 -12.41 0.44
N PHE A 14 -4.22 -11.36 0.91
CA PHE A 14 -4.14 -10.76 2.27
C PHE A 14 -4.15 -11.78 3.43
N GLN A 15 -4.46 -13.05 3.17
CA GLN A 15 -4.57 -14.14 4.12
C GLN A 15 -3.23 -14.62 4.71
N THR A 16 -2.07 -14.19 4.19
CA THR A 16 -0.75 -14.53 4.79
C THR A 16 -0.21 -13.41 5.69
N THR A 17 -0.80 -13.37 6.89
CA THR A 17 -0.85 -12.29 7.90
C THR A 17 0.45 -11.64 8.38
N THR A 18 1.64 -12.06 7.96
CA THR A 18 2.94 -11.53 8.45
C THR A 18 3.80 -10.86 7.37
N GLN A 19 3.60 -11.20 6.10
CA GLN A 19 4.39 -10.68 4.97
C GLN A 19 3.69 -9.51 4.26
N THR A 20 2.39 -9.35 4.47
CA THR A 20 1.58 -8.27 3.91
C THR A 20 2.14 -6.87 4.20
N PRO A 21 2.58 -6.50 5.43
CA PRO A 21 3.08 -5.15 5.67
C PRO A 21 4.40 -4.86 4.93
N GLU A 22 5.29 -5.85 4.80
CA GLU A 22 6.51 -5.72 4.00
C GLU A 22 6.16 -5.53 2.51
N ALA A 23 5.24 -6.34 1.97
CA ALA A 23 4.84 -6.25 0.58
C ALA A 23 4.20 -4.89 0.24
N LEU A 24 3.37 -4.35 1.15
CA LEU A 24 2.80 -3.01 1.01
C LEU A 24 3.88 -1.92 1.04
N HIS A 25 4.87 -2.03 1.93
CA HIS A 25 6.02 -1.11 1.94
C HIS A 25 6.81 -1.17 0.62
N ARG A 26 7.10 -2.37 0.10
CA ARG A 26 7.76 -2.54 -1.19
C ARG A 26 6.97 -1.94 -2.35
N LEU A 27 5.64 -1.98 -2.30
CA LEU A 27 4.79 -1.28 -3.27
C LEU A 27 4.96 0.23 -3.17
N VAL A 28 4.97 0.80 -1.97
CA VAL A 28 5.22 2.24 -1.77
C VAL A 28 6.56 2.64 -2.41
N GLU A 29 7.64 1.93 -2.10
CA GLU A 29 8.97 2.18 -2.68
C GLU A 29 8.95 2.09 -4.22
N ALA A 30 8.35 1.04 -4.77
CA ALA A 30 8.29 0.81 -6.20
C ALA A 30 7.46 1.87 -6.92
N TYR A 31 6.33 2.28 -6.36
CA TYR A 31 5.47 3.31 -6.95
C TYR A 31 6.12 4.69 -6.90
N LEU A 32 6.76 5.05 -5.78
CA LEU A 32 7.55 6.28 -5.69
C LEU A 32 8.68 6.32 -6.72
N SER A 33 9.41 5.20 -6.88
CA SER A 33 10.49 5.09 -7.86
C SER A 33 10.03 5.24 -9.31
N LEU A 34 8.75 4.96 -9.58
CA LEU A 34 8.12 5.10 -10.90
C LEU A 34 7.39 6.44 -11.08
N GLY A 35 7.36 7.30 -10.06
CA GLY A 35 6.61 8.56 -10.08
C GLY A 35 5.09 8.38 -9.95
N LEU A 36 4.65 7.20 -9.53
CA LEU A 36 3.24 6.85 -9.32
C LEU A 36 2.83 7.22 -7.89
N THR A 37 2.74 8.51 -7.62
CA THR A 37 2.53 9.04 -6.26
C THR A 37 1.15 8.68 -5.70
N ASP A 38 0.10 8.62 -6.53
CA ASP A 38 -1.25 8.24 -6.08
C ASP A 38 -1.32 6.78 -5.58
N GLU A 39 -0.69 5.86 -6.31
CA GLU A 39 -0.58 4.46 -5.90
C GLU A 39 0.28 4.29 -4.66
N ALA A 40 1.39 5.04 -4.55
CA ALA A 40 2.24 5.01 -3.37
C ALA A 40 1.46 5.48 -2.12
N GLN A 41 0.73 6.58 -2.23
CA GLN A 41 -0.10 7.10 -1.14
C GLN A 41 -1.20 6.11 -0.74
N THR A 42 -1.85 5.47 -1.71
CA THR A 42 -2.89 4.47 -1.45
C THR A 42 -2.33 3.21 -0.78
N ALA A 43 -1.17 2.71 -1.22
CA ALA A 43 -0.51 1.57 -0.57
C ALA A 43 -0.12 1.90 0.89
N GLY A 44 0.40 3.11 1.12
CA GLY A 44 0.69 3.62 2.46
C GLY A 44 -0.57 3.77 3.33
N ALA A 45 -1.71 4.17 2.75
CA ALA A 45 -2.98 4.26 3.44
C ALA A 45 -3.52 2.89 3.90
N ILE A 46 -3.42 1.87 3.03
CA ILE A 46 -3.79 0.49 3.36
C ILE A 46 -2.92 -0.04 4.51
N LEU A 47 -1.62 0.22 4.43
CA LEU A 47 -0.64 -0.16 5.45
C LEU A 47 -0.94 0.53 6.79
N GLY A 48 -1.21 1.83 6.78
CA GLY A 48 -1.55 2.59 7.97
C GLY A 48 -2.86 2.19 8.62
N HIS A 49 -3.81 1.63 7.88
CA HIS A 49 -5.07 1.20 8.48
C HIS A 49 -4.97 -0.13 9.24
N ASN A 50 -4.24 -1.11 8.69
CA ASN A 50 -4.20 -2.47 9.23
C ASN A 50 -2.91 -2.78 10.01
N TYR A 51 -1.84 -2.04 9.73
CA TYR A 51 -0.48 -2.35 10.18
C TYR A 51 0.25 -1.12 10.76
N GLN A 52 -0.48 -0.14 11.31
CA GLN A 52 0.08 1.07 11.92
C GLN A 52 1.19 0.82 12.97
N SER A 53 1.15 -0.33 13.65
CA SER A 53 2.11 -0.69 14.69
C SER A 53 3.39 -1.35 14.15
N THR A 54 3.50 -1.55 12.83
CA THR A 54 4.66 -2.20 12.21
C THR A 54 5.75 -1.20 11.84
N GLU A 55 7.01 -1.65 11.81
CA GLU A 55 8.14 -0.84 11.31
C GLU A 55 7.92 -0.38 9.86
N TRP A 56 7.35 -1.27 9.03
CA TRP A 56 7.02 -1.00 7.64
C TRP A 56 6.11 0.21 7.44
N TYR A 57 5.15 0.41 8.35
CA TYR A 57 4.31 1.61 8.31
C TYR A 57 5.14 2.87 8.59
N GLN A 58 5.99 2.84 9.61
CA GLN A 58 6.82 3.98 10.01
C GLN A 58 7.77 4.37 8.86
N ASP A 59 8.40 3.39 8.22
CA ASP A 59 9.28 3.61 7.07
C ASP A 59 8.52 4.15 5.86
N SER A 60 7.37 3.55 5.53
CA SER A 60 6.53 4.03 4.42
C SER A 60 6.00 5.44 4.66
N PHE A 61 5.64 5.75 5.90
CA PHE A 61 5.20 7.08 6.30
C PHE A 61 6.32 8.10 6.15
N ALA A 62 7.53 7.77 6.60
CA ALA A 62 8.71 8.62 6.45
C ALA A 62 9.06 8.85 4.96
N LEU A 63 8.97 7.82 4.11
CA LEU A 63 9.18 7.94 2.67
C LEU A 63 8.17 8.89 2.01
N LEU A 64 6.88 8.72 2.30
CA LEU A 64 5.82 9.56 1.73
C LEU A 64 5.94 11.01 2.21
N THR A 65 6.07 11.22 3.53
CA THR A 65 6.15 12.58 4.10
C THR A 65 7.44 13.30 3.71
N GLY A 66 8.56 12.57 3.54
CA GLY A 66 9.81 13.12 3.01
C GLY A 66 9.69 13.64 1.57
N GLN A 67 8.70 13.16 0.81
CA GLN A 67 8.36 13.63 -0.54
C GLN A 67 7.23 14.67 -0.54
N GLY A 68 6.75 15.11 0.63
CA GLY A 68 5.59 16.02 0.75
C GLY A 68 4.23 15.35 0.47
N LEU A 69 4.20 14.01 0.45
CA LEU A 69 3.00 13.21 0.21
C LEU A 69 2.38 12.74 1.54
N ARG A 70 1.14 12.24 1.48
CA ARG A 70 0.42 11.73 2.67
C ARG A 70 -0.14 10.34 2.37
N PRO A 71 -0.21 9.41 3.35
CA PRO A 71 -0.80 8.09 3.15
C PRO A 71 -2.34 8.16 3.06
N GLU A 72 -2.83 8.72 1.95
CA GLU A 72 -4.25 8.84 1.64
C GLU A 72 -4.59 8.06 0.37
N ALA A 73 -5.81 7.49 0.30
CA ALA A 73 -6.26 6.80 -0.89
C ALA A 73 -6.50 7.83 -2.02
N ALA A 74 -5.65 7.80 -3.04
CA ALA A 74 -5.64 8.74 -4.16
C ALA A 74 -5.67 7.99 -5.51
N GLY A 75 -6.11 8.68 -6.57
CA GLY A 75 -6.20 8.12 -7.92
C GLY A 75 -7.31 7.07 -8.13
N GLU A 76 -7.31 6.47 -9.33
CA GLU A 76 -8.22 5.40 -9.77
C GLU A 76 -7.40 4.16 -10.15
N SER A 77 -6.96 3.42 -9.13
CA SER A 77 -6.14 2.20 -9.30
C SER A 77 -6.78 0.98 -8.65
N TRP A 78 -6.31 -0.22 -9.00
CA TRP A 78 -6.72 -1.49 -8.38
C TRP A 78 -6.51 -1.47 -6.84
N LEU A 79 -5.50 -0.75 -6.36
CA LEU A 79 -5.27 -0.52 -4.92
C LEU A 79 -6.45 0.18 -4.24
N ARG A 80 -7.22 1.01 -4.96
CA ARG A 80 -8.42 1.64 -4.43
C ARG A 80 -9.55 0.62 -4.23
N SER A 81 -9.64 -0.38 -5.10
CA SER A 81 -10.57 -1.51 -4.92
C SER A 81 -10.19 -2.32 -3.69
N VAL A 82 -8.90 -2.60 -3.52
CA VAL A 82 -8.37 -3.25 -2.31
C VAL A 82 -8.65 -2.42 -1.06
N TYR A 83 -8.37 -1.11 -1.08
CA TYR A 83 -8.67 -0.21 0.01
C TYR A 83 -10.16 -0.25 0.38
N ARG A 84 -11.07 -0.20 -0.60
CA ARG A 84 -12.52 -0.35 -0.30
C ARG A 84 -12.84 -1.72 0.33
N GLN A 85 -12.28 -2.80 -0.19
CA GLN A 85 -12.55 -4.14 0.32
C GLN A 85 -12.06 -4.31 1.77
N VAL A 86 -10.83 -3.88 2.06
CA VAL A 86 -10.20 -4.05 3.38
C VAL A 86 -10.78 -3.08 4.41
N ILE A 87 -11.04 -1.82 4.02
CA ILE A 87 -11.47 -0.77 4.96
C ILE A 87 -12.99 -0.75 5.13
N ARG A 88 -13.75 -0.89 4.02
CA ARG A 88 -15.22 -0.80 4.05
C ARG A 88 -15.91 -2.15 4.19
N GLY A 89 -15.17 -3.25 4.15
CA GLY A 89 -15.73 -4.60 4.30
C GLY A 89 -16.74 -4.95 3.20
N GLU A 90 -16.64 -4.31 2.03
CA GLU A 90 -17.48 -4.59 0.86
C GLU A 90 -17.01 -5.91 0.22
N TRP A 91 -17.32 -7.03 0.86
CA TRP A 91 -17.28 -8.36 0.27
C TRP A 91 -18.57 -8.56 -0.54
N LEU A 92 -18.45 -8.92 -1.81
CA LEU A 92 -19.59 -9.20 -2.70
C LEU A 92 -20.53 -10.27 -2.12
#